data_AF-K5VV89-F1
#
_entry.id   AF-K5VV89-F1
#
_cell.length_a   1.000
_cell.length_b   1.000
_cell.length_c   1.000
_cell.angle_alpha   90.00
_cell.angle_beta   90.00
_cell.angle_gamma   90.00
#
_symmetry.space_group_name_H-M   'P 1'
#
loop_
_entity.id
_entity.type
_entity.pdbx_description
1 polymer ?
#
loop_
_entity_poly.entity_id
_entity_poly.type
_entity_poly.pdbx_seq_one_letter_code
_entity_poly.pdbx_strand_id
1 'polypeptide(L)'
;MRAANFVSEHTTILTPRWQRLVKFNDGVYDHTIILRRYIPGRTLAQCWDTLGFWMQFRVALTMRFYIYQLRSLTSSVPGPLGVKPQKCWGHHFIEGGEGPFSTYGELSEYYAARLESTRRRAEAMKKPAPDLTPFDNSTPLVMTHHDLNERNIILGDDNRLWIIDWQHAGYYPEWFEYSALMIWFGQYF
;
A
#
# COMPACT_ATOMS: atom_id res chain seq x y z
N MET A 1 16.02 4.75 -0.84
CA MET A 1 15.35 4.98 -2.14
C MET A 1 13.86 5.11 -1.88
N ARG A 2 13.12 6.01 -2.55
CA ARG A 2 11.68 6.19 -2.31
C ARG A 2 10.87 5.26 -3.21
N ALA A 3 9.82 4.65 -2.67
CA ALA A 3 8.96 3.71 -3.39
C ALA A 3 8.52 4.22 -4.77
N ALA A 4 8.02 5.46 -4.84
CA ALA A 4 7.56 6.08 -6.10
C ALA A 4 8.64 6.13 -7.20
N ASN A 5 9.89 6.43 -6.83
CA ASN A 5 11.01 6.49 -7.80
C ASN A 5 11.39 5.09 -8.25
N PHE A 6 11.54 4.16 -7.30
CA PHE A 6 11.86 2.77 -7.60
C PHE A 6 10.83 2.16 -8.54
N VAL A 7 9.54 2.34 -8.25
CA VAL A 7 8.46 1.83 -9.10
C VAL A 7 8.51 2.48 -10.49
N SER A 8 8.73 3.79 -10.59
CA SER A 8 8.85 4.47 -11.89
C SER A 8 10.06 4.01 -12.71
N GLU A 9 11.14 3.55 -12.07
CA GLU A 9 12.34 3.07 -12.74
C GLU A 9 12.20 1.62 -13.23
N HIS A 10 11.36 0.81 -12.58
CA HIS A 10 11.24 -0.63 -12.83
C HIS A 10 9.91 -1.03 -13.47
N THR A 11 9.00 -0.08 -13.70
CA THR A 11 7.68 -0.32 -14.28
C THR A 11 7.26 0.81 -15.22
N THR A 12 6.13 0.65 -15.89
CA THR A 12 5.48 1.71 -16.68
C THR A 12 4.48 2.54 -15.86
N ILE A 13 4.37 2.28 -14.55
CA ILE A 13 3.44 2.97 -13.67
C ILE A 13 3.87 4.43 -13.54
N LEU A 14 2.94 5.33 -13.81
CA LEU A 14 3.20 6.76 -13.69
C LEU A 14 3.12 7.17 -12.23
N THR A 15 4.23 7.71 -11.73
CA THR A 15 4.32 8.30 -10.40
C THR A 15 4.77 9.76 -10.54
N PRO A 16 4.34 10.67 -9.64
CA PRO A 16 4.81 12.05 -9.68
C PRO A 16 6.33 12.09 -9.54
N ARG A 17 7.01 12.67 -10.53
CA ARG A 17 8.47 12.82 -10.48
C ARG A 17 8.85 13.61 -9.23
N TRP A 18 9.77 13.02 -8.47
CA TRP A 18 10.27 13.61 -7.25
C TRP A 18 11.11 14.84 -7.55
N GLN A 19 10.86 15.96 -6.84
CA GLN A 19 11.62 17.20 -7.04
C GLN A 19 12.52 17.52 -5.85
N ARG A 20 11.96 17.61 -4.63
CA ARG A 20 12.73 18.07 -3.47
C ARG A 20 12.13 17.62 -2.14
N LEU A 21 12.98 17.46 -1.14
CA LEU A 21 12.60 17.38 0.27
C LEU A 21 13.09 18.63 0.97
N VAL A 22 12.19 19.26 1.73
CA VAL A 22 12.49 20.42 2.55
C VAL A 22 12.27 20.00 4.00
N LYS A 23 13.33 20.05 4.80
CA LYS A 23 13.22 19.93 6.26
C LYS A 23 13.33 21.31 6.86
N PHE A 24 12.47 21.62 7.82
CA PHE A 24 12.56 22.85 8.60
C PHE A 24 11.97 22.59 9.97
N ASN A 25 12.41 23.39 10.95
CA ASN A 25 11.86 23.38 12.30
C ASN A 25 11.08 24.68 12.47
N ASP A 26 9.83 24.60 12.93
CA ASP A 26 8.97 25.77 13.14
C ASP A 26 9.07 26.37 14.56
N GLY A 27 10.07 25.93 15.34
CA GLY A 27 10.25 26.24 16.75
C GLY A 27 9.57 25.25 17.69
N VAL A 28 8.71 24.36 17.19
CA VAL A 28 7.98 23.36 17.99
C VAL A 28 8.22 21.95 17.48
N TYR A 29 8.16 21.74 16.17
CA TYR A 29 8.29 20.43 15.53
C TYR A 29 9.24 20.48 14.33
N ASP A 30 9.89 19.34 14.08
CA ASP A 30 10.60 19.11 12.83
C ASP A 30 9.60 18.71 11.74
N HIS A 31 9.51 19.54 10.70
CA HIS A 31 8.66 19.32 9.54
C HIS A 31 9.46 18.79 8.37
N THR A 32 8.83 17.92 7.58
CA THR A 32 9.36 17.45 6.31
C THR A 32 8.31 17.61 5.22
N ILE A 33 8.53 18.56 4.31
CA ILE A 33 7.70 18.75 3.12
C ILE A 33 8.32 18.01 1.94
N ILE A 34 7.48 17.29 1.20
CA ILE A 34 7.85 16.60 -0.03
C ILE A 34 7.26 17.36 -1.21
N LEU A 35 8.11 17.98 -2.01
CA LEU A 35 7.72 18.64 -3.25
C LEU A 35 7.80 17.65 -4.41
N ARG A 36 6.69 17.54 -5.13
CA ARG A 36 6.54 16.67 -6.32
C ARG A 36 6.01 17.52 -7.46
N ARG A 37 6.31 17.11 -8.69
CA ARG A 37 5.71 17.74 -9.87
C ARG A 37 4.18 17.64 -9.78
N TYR A 38 3.50 18.77 -9.93
CA TYR A 38 2.05 18.81 -10.04
C TYR A 38 1.60 18.06 -11.31
N ILE A 39 0.57 17.22 -11.15
CA ILE A 39 -0.04 16.48 -12.25
C ILE A 39 -1.38 17.17 -12.53
N PRO A 40 -1.56 17.79 -13.71
CA PRO A 40 -2.83 18.39 -14.08
C PRO A 40 -3.86 17.27 -14.31
N GLY A 41 -5.00 17.39 -13.63
CA GLY A 41 -6.06 16.40 -13.65
C GLY A 41 -6.88 16.39 -12.37
N ARG A 42 -7.77 15.40 -12.25
CA ARG A 42 -8.62 15.18 -11.07
C ARG A 42 -8.36 13.80 -10.50
N THR A 43 -8.53 13.65 -9.19
CA THR A 43 -8.51 12.31 -8.60
C THR A 43 -9.71 11.51 -9.08
N LEU A 44 -9.63 10.18 -9.05
CA LEU A 44 -10.79 9.35 -9.38
C LEU A 44 -11.94 9.62 -8.40
N ALA A 45 -11.65 9.88 -7.12
CA ALA A 45 -12.65 10.33 -6.14
C ALA A 45 -13.49 11.53 -6.62
N GLN A 46 -12.87 12.47 -7.35
CA GLN A 46 -13.51 13.70 -7.79
C GLN A 46 -14.27 13.55 -9.11
N CYS A 47 -13.96 12.54 -9.92
CA CYS A 47 -14.45 12.47 -11.29
C CYS A 47 -15.09 11.15 -11.68
N TRP A 48 -15.01 10.10 -10.87
CA TRP A 48 -15.45 8.74 -11.22
C TRP A 48 -16.88 8.69 -11.78
N ASP A 49 -17.82 9.34 -11.10
CA ASP A 49 -19.25 9.37 -11.48
C ASP A 49 -19.52 10.20 -12.74
N THR A 50 -18.57 11.03 -13.15
CA THR A 50 -18.64 11.82 -14.39
C THR A 50 -18.03 11.09 -15.59
N LEU A 51 -17.33 9.98 -15.35
CA LEU A 51 -16.67 9.22 -16.42
C LEU A 51 -17.67 8.34 -17.15
N GLY A 52 -17.61 8.35 -18.49
CA GLY A 52 -18.33 7.39 -19.30
C GLY A 52 -17.80 5.96 -19.10
N PHE A 53 -18.64 4.97 -19.39
CA PHE A 53 -18.33 3.53 -19.25
C PHE A 53 -16.97 3.14 -19.83
N TRP A 54 -16.65 3.59 -21.05
CA TRP A 54 -15.39 3.26 -21.70
C TRP A 54 -14.16 3.80 -20.96
N MET A 55 -14.28 4.95 -20.32
CA MET A 55 -13.18 5.49 -19.52
C MET A 55 -13.05 4.72 -18.21
N GLN A 56 -14.15 4.43 -17.50
CA GLN A 56 -14.13 3.59 -16.30
C GLN A 56 -13.53 2.21 -16.59
N PHE A 57 -13.89 1.60 -17.72
CA PHE A 57 -13.33 0.33 -18.18
C PHE A 57 -11.82 0.43 -18.45
N ARG A 58 -11.37 1.49 -19.16
CA ARG A 58 -9.93 1.74 -19.37
C ARG A 58 -9.19 1.93 -18.05
N VAL A 59 -9.80 2.60 -17.08
CA VAL A 59 -9.23 2.79 -15.75
C VAL A 59 -9.05 1.45 -15.05
N ALA A 60 -10.11 0.62 -14.99
CA ALA A 60 -10.06 -0.70 -14.38
C ALA A 60 -8.99 -1.61 -15.03
N LEU A 61 -8.92 -1.62 -16.37
CA LEU A 61 -7.88 -2.36 -17.09
C LEU A 61 -6.48 -1.83 -16.76
N THR A 62 -6.26 -0.52 -16.77
CA THR A 62 -4.95 0.08 -16.46
C THR A 62 -4.52 -0.27 -15.03
N MET A 63 -5.45 -0.20 -14.07
CA MET A 63 -5.19 -0.60 -12.69
C MET A 63 -4.81 -2.07 -12.57
N ARG A 64 -5.48 -2.97 -13.31
CA ARG A 64 -5.09 -4.39 -13.37
C ARG A 64 -3.66 -4.56 -13.88
N PHE A 65 -3.27 -3.85 -14.93
CA PHE A 65 -1.89 -3.89 -15.45
C PHE A 65 -0.87 -3.28 -14.47
N TYR A 66 -1.24 -2.23 -13.72
CA TYR A 66 -0.37 -1.66 -12.71
C TYR A 66 -0.16 -2.63 -11.54
N ILE A 67 -1.22 -3.24 -11.02
CA ILE A 67 -1.11 -4.26 -9.96
C ILE A 67 -0.26 -5.45 -10.44
N TYR A 68 -0.43 -5.90 -11.68
CA TYR A 68 0.41 -6.96 -12.24
C TYR A 68 1.90 -6.58 -12.28
N GLN A 69 2.21 -5.34 -12.69
CA GLN A 69 3.58 -4.84 -12.70
C GLN A 69 4.18 -4.74 -11.29
N LEU A 70 3.42 -4.24 -10.31
CA LEU A 70 3.86 -4.23 -8.91
C LEU A 70 4.14 -5.65 -8.42
N ARG A 71 3.26 -6.61 -8.73
CA ARG A 71 3.41 -8.01 -8.36
C ARG A 71 4.64 -8.70 -8.96
N SER A 72 5.12 -8.22 -10.11
CA SER A 72 6.35 -8.72 -10.73
C SER A 72 7.63 -8.31 -9.97
N LEU A 73 7.55 -7.30 -9.11
CA LEU A 73 8.66 -6.85 -8.27
C LEU A 73 8.63 -7.64 -6.96
N THR A 74 9.60 -8.53 -6.76
CA THR A 74 9.64 -9.44 -5.60
C THR A 74 10.79 -9.15 -4.63
N SER A 75 10.63 -9.55 -3.38
CA SER A 75 11.68 -9.48 -2.35
C SER A 75 11.59 -10.68 -1.40
N SER A 76 12.70 -11.02 -0.73
CA SER A 76 12.71 -11.96 0.40
C SER A 76 12.55 -11.27 1.76
N VAL A 77 12.72 -9.94 1.80
CA VAL A 77 12.63 -9.13 3.00
C VAL A 77 11.34 -8.30 2.95
N PRO A 78 10.45 -8.43 3.94
CA PRO A 78 9.21 -7.67 3.98
C PRO A 78 9.43 -6.23 4.44
N GLY A 79 8.45 -5.38 4.11
CA GLY A 79 8.38 -4.01 4.58
C GLY A 79 8.82 -2.96 3.56
N PRO A 80 8.99 -1.70 4.01
CA PRO A 80 9.31 -0.58 3.14
C PRO A 80 10.67 -0.74 2.45
N LEU A 81 10.79 -0.17 1.24
CA LEU A 81 12.05 -0.23 0.49
C LEU A 81 13.20 0.42 1.27
N GLY A 82 14.30 -0.30 1.40
CA GLY A 82 15.50 0.17 2.06
C GLY A 82 16.65 -0.82 1.95
N VAL A 83 17.85 -0.36 2.36
CA VAL A 83 19.05 -1.22 2.43
C VAL A 83 18.96 -2.17 3.63
N LYS A 84 18.23 -1.78 4.67
CA LYS A 84 18.01 -2.56 5.88
C LYS A 84 16.50 -2.76 6.08
N PRO A 85 16.10 -3.84 6.77
CA PRO A 85 14.74 -4.01 7.27
C PRO A 85 14.26 -2.76 8.00
N GLN A 86 13.03 -2.34 7.71
CA GLN A 86 12.42 -1.14 8.28
C GLN A 86 11.09 -1.48 8.94
N LYS A 87 10.67 -0.61 9.87
CA LYS A 87 9.37 -0.71 10.52
C LYS A 87 8.26 -0.64 9.47
N CYS A 88 7.32 -1.59 9.52
CA CYS A 88 6.17 -1.69 8.64
C CYS A 88 5.01 -0.86 9.22
N TRP A 89 4.28 -0.19 8.33
CA TRP A 89 3.18 0.72 8.68
C TRP A 89 1.93 0.38 7.86
N GLY A 90 0.78 0.90 8.28
CA GLY A 90 -0.49 0.74 7.56
C GLY A 90 -1.48 -0.18 8.28
N HIS A 91 -2.67 -0.35 7.69
CA HIS A 91 -3.83 -0.97 8.34
C HIS A 91 -3.65 -2.44 8.78
N HIS A 92 -2.64 -3.12 8.25
CA HIS A 92 -2.34 -4.52 8.57
C HIS A 92 -1.46 -4.67 9.82
N PHE A 93 -0.93 -3.58 10.34
CA PHE A 93 -0.08 -3.52 11.52
C PHE A 93 -0.80 -2.75 12.64
N ILE A 94 -0.29 -2.88 13.87
CA ILE A 94 -0.83 -2.13 15.01
C ILE A 94 -0.53 -0.64 14.87
N GLU A 95 -1.27 0.18 15.63
CA GLU A 95 -0.99 1.60 15.75
C GLU A 95 0.46 1.83 16.21
N GLY A 96 1.21 2.64 15.48
CA GLY A 96 2.64 2.84 15.69
C GLY A 96 3.55 1.94 14.84
N GLY A 97 3.00 0.99 14.07
CA GLY A 97 3.74 0.10 13.16
C GLY A 97 4.45 -1.06 13.87
N GLU A 98 4.99 -2.00 13.09
CA GLU A 98 5.63 -3.22 13.63
C GLU A 98 6.93 -3.59 12.89
N GLY A 99 7.72 -4.49 13.48
CA GLY A 99 9.01 -4.91 12.97
C GLY A 99 10.13 -3.99 13.47
N PRO A 100 11.25 -3.86 12.74
CA PRO A 100 11.49 -4.39 11.41
C PRO A 100 11.55 -5.91 11.37
N PHE A 101 11.13 -6.49 10.24
CA PHE A 101 11.21 -7.94 9.99
C PHE A 101 12.33 -8.20 8.99
N SER A 102 13.32 -9.00 9.38
CA SER A 102 14.48 -9.34 8.54
C SER A 102 14.17 -10.46 7.55
N THR A 103 13.14 -11.26 7.84
CA THR A 103 12.72 -12.37 6.98
C THR A 103 11.20 -12.43 6.89
N TYR A 104 10.69 -13.08 5.84
CA TYR A 104 9.26 -13.35 5.74
C TYR A 104 8.76 -14.29 6.86
N GLY A 105 9.63 -15.16 7.40
CA GLY A 105 9.33 -15.98 8.56
C GLY A 105 8.94 -15.16 9.79
N GLU A 106 9.72 -14.11 10.11
CA GLU A 106 9.43 -13.23 11.24
C GLU A 106 8.09 -12.49 11.10
N LEU A 107 7.75 -12.04 9.88
CA LEU A 107 6.44 -11.46 9.60
C LEU A 107 5.31 -12.49 9.80
N SER A 108 5.55 -13.73 9.39
CA SER A 108 4.57 -14.83 9.53
C SER A 108 4.33 -15.19 10.99
N GLU A 109 5.40 -15.27 11.79
CA GLU A 109 5.35 -15.51 13.23
C GLU A 109 4.59 -14.39 13.97
N TYR A 110 4.79 -13.14 13.56
CA TYR A 110 4.02 -12.02 14.08
C TYR A 110 2.50 -12.20 13.88
N TYR A 111 2.07 -12.58 12.67
CA TYR A 111 0.65 -12.83 12.42
C TYR A 111 0.12 -14.09 13.12
N ALA A 112 0.94 -15.15 13.24
CA ALA A 112 0.59 -16.34 14.00
C ALA A 112 0.35 -16.00 15.49
N ALA A 113 1.21 -15.17 16.10
CA ALA A 113 1.04 -14.70 17.47
C ALA A 113 -0.23 -13.85 17.65
N ARG A 114 -0.58 -13.01 16.66
CA ARG A 114 -1.83 -12.24 16.67
C ARG A 114 -3.06 -13.12 16.56
N LEU A 115 -3.03 -14.15 15.71
CA LEU A 115 -4.12 -15.11 15.58
C LEU A 115 -4.34 -15.85 16.91
N GLU A 116 -3.26 -16.31 17.55
CA GLU A 116 -3.32 -16.97 18.85
C GLU A 116 -3.88 -16.05 19.95
N SER A 117 -3.43 -14.79 20.01
CA SER A 117 -3.99 -13.77 20.92
C SER A 117 -5.49 -13.55 20.68
N THR A 118 -5.92 -13.53 19.42
CA THR A 118 -7.34 -13.39 19.04
C THR A 118 -8.16 -14.60 19.49
N ARG A 119 -7.65 -15.81 19.34
CA ARG A 119 -8.30 -17.05 19.82
C ARG A 119 -8.49 -17.03 21.33
N ARG A 120 -7.43 -16.74 22.10
CA ARG A 120 -7.51 -16.63 23.57
C ARG A 120 -8.53 -15.59 24.02
N ARG A 121 -8.59 -14.45 23.33
CA ARG A 121 -9.60 -13.41 23.62
C ARG A 121 -11.02 -13.90 23.34
N ALA A 122 -11.24 -14.61 22.22
CA ALA A 122 -12.54 -15.18 21.89
C ALA A 122 -12.99 -16.20 22.95
N GLU A 123 -12.09 -17.10 23.38
CA GLU A 123 -12.34 -18.08 24.45
C GLU A 123 -12.72 -17.40 25.77
N ALA A 124 -11.94 -16.39 26.20
CA ALA A 124 -12.23 -15.63 27.42
C ALA A 124 -13.60 -14.92 27.37
N MET A 125 -14.03 -14.50 26.17
CA MET A 125 -15.35 -13.89 25.95
C MET A 125 -16.45 -14.93 25.64
N LYS A 126 -16.17 -16.23 25.68
CA LYS A 126 -17.09 -17.32 25.30
C LYS A 126 -17.70 -17.14 23.90
N LYS A 127 -16.92 -16.57 22.98
CA LYS A 127 -17.30 -16.40 21.57
C LYS A 127 -16.67 -17.52 20.73
N PRO A 128 -17.30 -17.93 19.62
CA PRO A 128 -16.67 -18.87 18.70
C PRO A 128 -15.32 -18.30 18.24
N ALA A 129 -14.29 -19.16 18.28
CA ALA A 129 -13.00 -18.80 17.73
C ALA A 129 -13.16 -18.51 16.24
N PRO A 130 -12.48 -17.47 15.71
CA PRO A 130 -12.56 -17.18 14.29
C PRO A 130 -11.90 -18.32 13.50
N ASP A 131 -12.60 -18.83 12.49
CA ASP A 131 -12.10 -19.84 11.56
C ASP A 131 -11.14 -19.18 10.57
N LEU A 132 -9.92 -18.94 11.05
CA LEU A 132 -8.86 -18.31 10.28
C LEU A 132 -7.78 -19.33 9.98
N THR A 133 -7.49 -19.47 8.70
CA THR A 133 -6.34 -20.23 8.22
C THR A 133 -5.04 -19.60 8.75
N PRO A 134 -4.01 -20.41 9.02
CA PRO A 134 -2.68 -19.89 9.33
C PRO A 134 -2.20 -18.93 8.24
N PHE A 135 -1.32 -18.00 8.64
CA PHE A 135 -0.73 -17.05 7.72
C PHE A 135 0.10 -17.79 6.66
N ASP A 136 -0.26 -17.63 5.40
CA ASP A 136 0.45 -18.23 4.27
C ASP A 136 1.68 -17.39 3.88
N ASN A 137 2.83 -18.05 3.87
CA ASN A 137 4.12 -17.50 3.45
C ASN A 137 4.80 -18.33 2.36
N SER A 138 4.03 -19.15 1.65
CA SER A 138 4.52 -20.02 0.58
C SER A 138 4.80 -19.28 -0.74
N THR A 139 4.17 -18.12 -0.95
CA THR A 139 4.36 -17.29 -2.15
C THR A 139 5.37 -16.16 -1.88
N PRO A 140 6.11 -15.66 -2.88
CA PRO A 140 7.03 -14.55 -2.67
C PRO A 140 6.34 -13.28 -2.17
N LEU A 141 7.06 -12.44 -1.42
CA LEU A 141 6.62 -11.08 -1.16
C LEU A 141 6.69 -10.29 -2.46
N VAL A 142 5.69 -9.45 -2.68
CA VAL A 142 5.57 -8.61 -3.86
C VAL A 142 5.47 -7.15 -3.47
N MET A 143 5.85 -6.24 -4.38
CA MET A 143 5.60 -4.82 -4.16
C MET A 143 4.09 -4.58 -4.08
N THR A 144 3.66 -3.90 -3.02
CA THR A 144 2.29 -3.41 -2.87
C THR A 144 2.34 -1.92 -2.59
N HIS A 145 1.36 -1.17 -3.09
CA HIS A 145 1.13 0.22 -2.71
C HIS A 145 0.61 0.32 -1.28
N HIS A 146 -0.25 -0.63 -0.87
CA HIS A 146 -0.83 -0.77 0.47
C HIS A 146 -1.79 0.35 0.90
N ASP A 147 -2.11 1.26 -0.02
CA ASP A 147 -3.09 2.34 0.15
C ASP A 147 -3.65 2.80 -1.21
N LEU A 148 -3.90 1.85 -2.11
CA LEU A 148 -4.55 2.16 -3.38
C LEU A 148 -6.04 2.45 -3.13
N ASN A 149 -6.45 3.67 -3.43
CA ASN A 149 -7.84 4.10 -3.41
C ASN A 149 -8.04 5.24 -4.41
N GLU A 150 -9.28 5.60 -4.70
CA GLU A 150 -9.64 6.60 -5.71
C GLU A 150 -9.11 8.02 -5.42
N ARG A 151 -8.75 8.34 -4.19
CA ARG A 151 -8.08 9.62 -3.83
C ARG A 151 -6.59 9.61 -4.19
N ASN A 152 -5.99 8.41 -4.23
CA ASN A 152 -4.58 8.20 -4.54
C ASN A 152 -4.32 7.89 -6.03
N ILE A 153 -5.34 8.06 -6.88
CA ILE A 153 -5.24 7.89 -8.33
C ILE A 153 -5.70 9.17 -9.02
N ILE A 154 -4.81 9.79 -9.79
CA ILE A 154 -5.13 10.97 -10.61
C ILE A 154 -5.36 10.51 -12.06
N LEU A 155 -6.53 10.86 -12.61
CA LEU A 155 -6.76 10.86 -14.05
C LEU A 155 -6.25 12.19 -14.60
N GLY A 156 -5.10 12.14 -15.28
CA GLY A 156 -4.49 13.31 -15.90
C GLY A 156 -5.33 13.84 -17.06
N ASP A 157 -5.16 15.11 -17.39
CA ASP A 157 -5.82 15.73 -18.56
C ASP A 157 -5.44 15.05 -19.89
N ASP A 158 -4.32 14.31 -19.90
CA ASP A 158 -3.86 13.44 -20.98
C ASP A 158 -4.53 12.04 -20.99
N ASN A 159 -5.53 11.83 -20.14
CA ASN A 159 -6.22 10.56 -19.91
C ASN A 159 -5.32 9.41 -19.43
N ARG A 160 -4.19 9.72 -18.78
CA ARG A 160 -3.31 8.72 -18.18
C ARG A 160 -3.52 8.65 -16.68
N LEU A 161 -3.31 7.46 -16.11
CA LEU A 161 -3.43 7.24 -14.66
C LEU A 161 -2.10 7.40 -13.96
N TRP A 162 -2.09 8.27 -12.97
CA TRP A 162 -0.97 8.52 -12.09
C TRP A 162 -1.29 8.05 -10.68
N ILE A 163 -0.37 7.29 -10.08
CA ILE A 163 -0.51 6.77 -8.73
C ILE A 163 0.31 7.63 -7.78
N ILE A 164 -0.32 8.13 -6.73
CA ILE A 164 0.28 9.00 -5.72
C ILE A 164 0.24 8.36 -4.34
N ASP A 165 0.88 9.01 -3.37
CA ASP A 165 0.89 8.58 -1.97
C ASP A 165 1.46 7.18 -1.65
N TRP A 166 2.70 6.96 -2.09
CA TRP A 166 3.46 5.73 -1.85
C TRP A 166 4.05 5.56 -0.44
N GLN A 167 3.48 6.20 0.60
CA GLN A 167 4.10 6.22 1.93
C GLN A 167 4.04 4.87 2.66
N HIS A 168 3.04 4.04 2.35
CA HIS A 168 2.86 2.70 2.91
C HIS A 168 3.40 1.59 2.01
N ALA A 169 3.96 1.95 0.85
CA ALA A 169 4.42 0.98 -0.13
C ALA A 169 5.64 0.19 0.36
N GLY A 170 5.67 -1.09 0.00
CA GLY A 170 6.71 -2.03 0.42
C GLY A 170 6.47 -3.43 -0.12
N TYR A 171 7.33 -4.36 0.28
CA TYR A 171 7.21 -5.77 -0.09
C TYR A 171 6.38 -6.52 0.95
N TYR A 172 5.24 -7.05 0.53
CA TYR A 172 4.26 -7.71 1.40
C TYR A 172 3.60 -8.89 0.67
N PRO A 173 2.84 -9.76 1.36
CA PRO A 173 2.08 -10.82 0.70
C PRO A 173 1.13 -10.25 -0.36
N GLU A 174 0.94 -10.97 -1.47
CA GLU A 174 0.13 -10.49 -2.61
C GLU A 174 -1.29 -10.03 -2.23
N TRP A 175 -1.87 -10.71 -1.24
CA TRP A 175 -3.22 -10.43 -0.76
C TRP A 175 -3.33 -9.13 0.04
N PHE A 176 -2.22 -8.55 0.54
CA PHE A 176 -2.23 -7.28 1.27
C PHE A 176 -2.80 -6.12 0.45
N GLU A 177 -2.55 -6.11 -0.87
CA GLU A 177 -3.11 -5.07 -1.74
C GLU A 177 -4.63 -5.23 -1.86
N TYR A 178 -5.11 -6.47 -1.98
CA TYR A 178 -6.54 -6.75 -2.07
C TYR A 178 -7.26 -6.38 -0.77
N SER A 179 -6.71 -6.78 0.38
CA SER A 179 -7.29 -6.41 1.67
C SER A 179 -7.22 -4.91 1.93
N ALA A 180 -6.16 -4.22 1.51
CA ALA A 180 -6.08 -2.75 1.61
C ALA A 180 -7.17 -2.06 0.75
N LEU A 181 -7.41 -2.53 -0.48
CA LEU A 181 -8.51 -2.05 -1.32
C LEU A 181 -9.87 -2.24 -0.63
N MET A 182 -10.10 -3.42 -0.04
CA MET A 182 -11.38 -3.74 0.62
C MET A 182 -11.66 -2.87 1.85
N ILE A 183 -10.64 -2.38 2.56
CA ILE A 183 -10.83 -1.45 3.69
C ILE A 183 -11.50 -0.16 3.22
N TRP A 184 -11.15 0.34 2.04
CA TRP A 184 -11.74 1.55 1.48
C TRP A 184 -13.14 1.31 0.93
N PHE A 185 -13.39 0.19 0.26
CA PHE A 185 -14.73 -0.16 -0.22
C PHE A 185 -15.72 -0.46 0.92
N GLY A 186 -15.26 -1.01 2.03
CA GLY A 186 -16.08 -1.32 3.19
C GLY A 186 -16.54 -0.10 4.00
N GLN A 187 -16.03 1.11 3.74
CA GLN A 187 -16.49 2.34 4.39
C GLN A 187 -17.71 2.98 3.72
N TYR A 188 -18.16 2.44 2.58
CA TYR A 188 -19.32 2.92 1.83
C TYR A 188 -20.57 2.03 2.00
N PHE A 189 -20.54 1.07 2.93
CA PHE A 189 -21.64 0.19 3.32
C PHE A 189 -21.74 0.10 4.85
#